data_AF-A0A6S6VVN2-F1
#
_entry.id   AF-A0A6S6VVN2-F1
#
_cell.length_a   1.000
_cell.length_b   1.000
_cell.length_c   1.000
_cell.angle_alpha   90.00
_cell.angle_beta   90.00
_cell.angle_gamma   90.00
#
_symmetry.space_group_name_H-M   'P 1'
#
loop_
_entity.id
_entity.type
_entity.pdbx_description
1 polymer ?
#
loop_
_entity_poly.entity_id
_entity_poly.type
_entity_poly.pdbx_seq_one_letter_code
_entity_poly.pdbx_strand_id
1 'polypeptide(L)'
;MPKPLADLTIPKADEVNVEACRENEVPQTPVTPVSAEGLASLQNLIIEQDASALDETSKRNLQRHLHKLAKAAQLSLAEGALHKKHIRFLLTVNSEAKVRQSTTSLVLGKAKVMGYEELIEAQEKRAKKDAT
;
A
#
# COMPACT_ATOMS: atom_id res chain seq x y z
N MET A 1 71.11 -27.37 41.20
CA MET A 1 70.89 -28.01 39.90
C MET A 1 69.40 -28.31 39.76
N PRO A 2 68.62 -27.61 38.92
CA PRO A 2 67.21 -27.94 38.74
C PRO A 2 67.04 -29.10 37.74
N LYS A 3 66.05 -29.95 38.00
CA LYS A 3 65.66 -31.13 37.19
C LYS A 3 65.18 -30.73 35.79
N PRO A 4 65.39 -31.59 34.76
CA PRO A 4 64.93 -31.30 33.40
C PRO A 4 63.40 -31.44 33.30
N LEU A 5 62.79 -30.56 32.49
CA LEU A 5 61.37 -30.59 32.13
C LEU A 5 61.05 -31.90 31.41
N ALA A 6 60.10 -32.67 31.94
CA ALA A 6 59.54 -33.83 31.26
C ALA A 6 58.66 -33.38 30.09
N ASP A 7 58.83 -34.05 28.95
CA ASP A 7 58.13 -33.80 27.70
C ASP A 7 56.61 -33.80 27.88
N LEU A 8 56.00 -32.65 27.55
CA LEU A 8 54.55 -32.49 27.52
C LEU A 8 54.02 -33.11 26.22
N THR A 9 53.76 -34.41 26.24
CA THR A 9 53.09 -35.10 25.14
C THR A 9 51.65 -34.60 25.05
N ILE A 10 51.38 -33.74 24.07
CA ILE A 10 50.03 -33.27 23.72
C ILE A 10 49.28 -34.46 23.10
N PRO A 11 48.15 -34.94 23.65
CA PRO A 11 47.33 -35.92 22.94
C PRO A 11 46.69 -35.25 21.71
N LYS A 12 46.88 -35.89 20.56
CA LYS A 12 46.29 -35.53 19.27
C LYS A 12 44.77 -35.45 19.42
N ALA A 13 44.20 -34.27 19.19
CA ALA A 13 42.76 -34.08 19.19
C ALA A 13 42.13 -34.92 18.07
N ASP A 14 41.12 -35.70 18.43
CA ASP A 14 40.31 -36.45 17.47
C ASP A 14 39.74 -35.49 16.43
N GLU A 15 39.89 -35.90 15.17
CA GLU A 15 39.37 -35.22 13.99
C GLU A 15 37.84 -35.25 14.06
N VAL A 16 37.26 -34.21 14.67
CA VAL A 16 35.82 -33.99 14.67
C VAL A 16 35.42 -33.83 13.21
N ASN A 17 34.69 -34.82 12.69
CA ASN A 17 34.02 -34.75 11.41
C ASN A 17 33.13 -33.49 11.44
N VAL A 18 33.58 -32.42 10.77
CA VAL A 18 32.85 -31.16 10.56
C VAL A 18 31.79 -31.43 9.49
N GLU A 19 30.90 -32.36 9.77
CA GLU A 19 29.77 -32.66 8.91
C GLU A 19 28.68 -31.65 9.22
N ALA A 20 28.67 -30.61 8.38
CA ALA A 20 27.61 -29.64 8.18
C ALA A 20 27.15 -28.91 9.46
N CYS A 21 27.98 -27.97 9.92
CA CYS A 21 27.41 -26.67 10.25
C CYS A 21 26.78 -26.14 8.96
N ARG A 22 25.53 -26.54 8.68
CA ARG A 22 24.71 -25.86 7.68
C ARG A 22 24.83 -24.40 8.02
N GLU A 23 25.38 -23.69 7.05
CA GLU A 23 25.60 -22.27 7.05
C GLU A 23 24.48 -21.63 7.85
N ASN A 24 24.85 -20.87 8.89
CA ASN A 24 23.92 -19.95 9.49
C ASN A 24 23.52 -19.00 8.36
N GLU A 25 22.47 -19.37 7.61
CA GLU A 25 21.77 -18.49 6.70
C GLU A 25 21.50 -17.25 7.53
N VAL A 26 22.22 -16.18 7.18
CA VAL A 26 21.94 -14.84 7.68
C VAL A 26 20.43 -14.72 7.70
N PRO A 27 19.77 -14.54 8.86
CA PRO A 27 18.32 -14.64 8.93
C PRO A 27 17.79 -13.58 7.99
N GLN A 28 17.33 -14.02 6.82
CA GLN A 28 16.74 -13.16 5.81
C GLN A 28 15.42 -12.73 6.45
N THR A 29 15.46 -11.67 7.26
CA THR A 29 14.25 -11.12 7.85
C THR A 29 13.35 -10.81 6.67
N PRO A 30 12.21 -11.49 6.53
CA PRO A 30 11.38 -11.29 5.36
C PRO A 30 10.93 -9.83 5.38
N VAL A 31 11.14 -9.17 4.25
CA VAL A 31 10.57 -7.85 3.99
C VAL A 31 9.06 -7.97 4.17
N THR A 32 8.42 -6.95 4.73
CA THR A 32 6.97 -6.96 4.91
C THR A 32 6.31 -7.21 3.55
N PRO A 33 5.49 -8.27 3.40
CA PRO A 33 4.93 -8.62 2.11
C PRO A 33 3.94 -7.54 1.67
N VAL A 34 4.04 -7.18 0.39
CA VAL A 34 3.13 -6.22 -0.28
C VAL A 34 2.28 -6.89 -1.36
N SER A 35 2.54 -8.17 -1.66
CA SER A 35 1.79 -8.98 -2.63
C SER A 35 1.07 -10.13 -1.95
N ALA A 36 0.07 -10.68 -2.64
CA ALA A 36 -0.69 -11.85 -2.16
C ALA A 36 0.19 -13.09 -2.06
N GLU A 37 1.10 -13.29 -3.02
CA GLU A 37 2.04 -14.40 -3.06
C GLU A 37 3.01 -14.32 -1.87
N GLY A 38 3.56 -13.12 -1.60
CA GLY A 38 4.45 -12.92 -0.45
C GLY A 38 3.74 -13.14 0.88
N LEU A 39 2.45 -12.77 0.98
CA LEU A 39 1.63 -13.03 2.15
C LEU A 39 1.40 -14.54 2.35
N ALA A 40 1.08 -15.26 1.28
CA ALA A 40 0.87 -16.71 1.30
C ALA A 40 2.16 -17.46 1.67
N SER A 41 3.31 -17.04 1.11
CA SER A 41 4.62 -17.58 1.48
C SER A 41 4.92 -17.37 2.97
N LEU A 42 4.66 -16.16 3.50
CA LEU A 42 4.84 -15.87 4.92
C LEU A 42 3.92 -16.72 5.81
N GLN A 43 2.68 -16.93 5.39
CA GLN A 43 1.75 -17.80 6.10
C GLN A 43 2.24 -19.24 6.14
N ASN A 44 2.73 -19.77 5.02
CA ASN A 44 3.27 -21.13 4.95
C ASN A 44 4.51 -21.30 5.84
N LEU A 45 5.41 -20.31 5.88
CA LEU A 45 6.57 -20.32 6.80
C LEU A 45 6.13 -20.42 8.27
N ILE A 46 5.12 -19.65 8.65
CA ILE A 46 4.58 -19.66 10.02
C ILE A 46 4.01 -21.04 10.38
N ILE A 47 3.20 -21.63 9.48
CA ILE A 47 2.48 -22.88 9.74
C ILE A 47 3.43 -24.08 9.71
N GLU A 48 4.24 -24.19 8.66
CA GLU A 48 5.03 -25.38 8.38
C GLU A 48 6.36 -25.42 9.16
N GLN A 49 6.97 -24.26 9.45
CA GLN A 49 8.28 -24.21 10.12
C GLN A 49 8.20 -23.68 11.55
N ASP A 50 7.62 -22.49 11.74
CA ASP A 50 7.77 -21.81 13.03
C ASP A 50 6.89 -22.41 14.14
N ALA A 51 5.64 -22.70 13.81
CA ALA A 51 4.67 -23.27 14.73
C ALA A 51 4.90 -24.76 15.01
N SER A 52 5.59 -25.46 14.11
CA SER A 52 5.82 -26.91 14.18
C SER A 52 7.01 -27.28 15.07
N ALA A 53 8.11 -26.51 15.04
CA ALA A 53 9.36 -26.88 15.71
C ALA A 53 9.44 -26.51 17.21
N LEU A 54 8.63 -25.58 17.70
CA LEU A 54 8.51 -25.10 19.11
C LEU A 54 9.83 -24.90 19.90
N ASP A 55 10.98 -24.84 19.24
CA ASP A 55 12.28 -24.59 19.84
C ASP A 55 12.52 -23.07 20.02
N GLU A 56 13.57 -22.70 20.73
CA GLU A 56 13.86 -21.29 21.01
C GLU A 56 14.10 -20.46 19.74
N THR A 57 14.59 -21.09 18.66
CA THR A 57 14.77 -20.42 17.36
C THR A 57 13.42 -20.23 16.67
N SER A 58 12.59 -21.28 16.60
CA SER A 58 11.27 -21.17 15.96
C SER A 58 10.35 -20.18 16.68
N LYS A 59 10.39 -20.09 18.02
CA LYS A 59 9.62 -19.08 18.78
C LYS A 59 10.01 -17.65 18.39
N ARG A 60 11.31 -17.38 18.24
CA ARG A 60 11.81 -16.05 17.81
C ARG A 60 11.44 -15.75 16.36
N ASN A 61 11.45 -16.76 15.49
CA ASN A 61 11.05 -16.61 14.10
C ASN A 61 9.54 -16.38 14.00
N LEU A 62 8.74 -17.16 14.72
CA LEU A 62 7.29 -17.02 14.83
C LEU A 62 6.91 -15.60 15.23
N GLN A 63 7.52 -15.06 16.28
CA GLN A 63 7.26 -13.70 16.74
C GLN A 63 7.56 -12.66 15.65
N ARG A 64 8.69 -12.82 14.93
CA ARG A 64 9.07 -11.93 13.83
C ARG A 64 8.10 -12.03 12.66
N HIS A 65 7.75 -13.23 12.22
CA HIS A 65 6.86 -13.45 11.08
C HIS A 65 5.42 -13.02 11.38
N LEU A 66 4.91 -13.28 12.60
CA LEU A 66 3.60 -12.76 13.03
C LEU A 66 3.58 -11.23 13.05
N HIS A 67 4.65 -10.58 13.52
CA HIS A 67 4.74 -9.12 13.48
C HIS A 67 4.71 -8.59 12.04
N LYS A 68 5.39 -9.24 11.11
CA LYS A 68 5.36 -8.88 9.68
C LYS A 68 3.98 -9.09 9.07
N LEU A 69 3.32 -10.20 9.38
CA LEU A 69 1.96 -10.49 8.93
C LEU A 69 0.98 -9.43 9.44
N ALA A 70 1.04 -9.10 10.73
CA ALA A 70 0.22 -8.05 11.32
C ALA A 70 0.48 -6.68 10.65
N LYS A 71 1.74 -6.34 10.37
CA LYS A 71 2.10 -5.10 9.69
C LYS A 71 1.56 -5.06 8.25
N ALA A 72 1.67 -6.16 7.51
CA ALA A 72 1.13 -6.28 6.16
C ALA A 72 -0.40 -6.14 6.15
N ALA A 73 -1.10 -6.79 7.09
CA ALA A 73 -2.54 -6.66 7.25
C ALA A 73 -2.97 -5.22 7.59
N GLN A 74 -2.25 -4.54 8.49
CA GLN A 74 -2.52 -3.14 8.80
C GLN A 74 -2.39 -2.24 7.56
N LEU A 75 -1.32 -2.43 6.77
CA LEU A 75 -1.09 -1.66 5.57
C LEU A 75 -2.18 -1.91 4.52
N SER A 76 -2.52 -3.16 4.24
CA SER A 76 -3.54 -3.51 3.25
C SER A 76 -4.93 -3.02 3.64
N LEU A 77 -5.29 -3.06 4.93
CA LEU A 77 -6.54 -2.49 5.43
C LEU A 77 -6.58 -0.97 5.31
N ALA A 78 -5.49 -0.29 5.66
CA ALA A 78 -5.40 1.17 5.55
C ALA A 78 -5.49 1.63 4.09
N GLU A 79 -4.76 0.96 3.19
CA GLU A 79 -4.80 1.21 1.75
C GLU A 79 -6.19 0.92 1.17
N GLY A 80 -6.80 -0.20 1.56
CA GLY A 80 -8.17 -0.54 1.17
C GLY A 80 -9.20 0.50 1.62
N ALA A 81 -9.05 1.06 2.83
CA ALA A 81 -9.91 2.14 3.31
C ALA A 81 -9.74 3.43 2.49
N LEU A 82 -8.49 3.77 2.13
CA LEU A 82 -8.17 4.93 1.31
C LEU A 82 -8.75 4.79 -0.11
N HIS A 83 -8.56 3.63 -0.75
CA HIS A 83 -9.13 3.33 -2.06
C HIS A 83 -10.66 3.40 -2.06
N LYS A 84 -11.33 2.80 -1.06
CA LYS A 84 -12.79 2.89 -0.92
C LYS A 84 -13.26 4.34 -0.79
N LYS A 85 -12.56 5.15 0.00
CA LYS A 85 -12.88 6.58 0.15
C LYS A 85 -12.71 7.34 -1.17
N HIS A 86 -11.63 7.07 -1.91
CA HIS A 86 -11.35 7.70 -3.20
C HIS A 86 -12.39 7.32 -4.26
N ILE A 87 -12.72 6.04 -4.39
CA ILE A 87 -13.78 5.56 -5.30
C ILE A 87 -15.11 6.24 -4.97
N ARG A 88 -15.48 6.31 -3.69
CA ARG A 88 -16.71 6.99 -3.27
C ARG A 88 -16.71 8.47 -3.65
N PHE A 89 -15.60 9.17 -3.43
CA PHE A 89 -15.44 10.57 -3.83
C PHE A 89 -15.65 10.75 -5.34
N LEU A 90 -15.00 9.92 -6.17
CA LEU A 90 -15.15 9.96 -7.62
C LEU A 90 -16.59 9.65 -8.06
N LEU A 91 -17.27 8.71 -7.40
CA LEU A 91 -18.67 8.41 -7.67
C LEU A 91 -19.57 9.61 -7.40
N THR A 92 -19.35 10.32 -6.28
CA THR A 92 -20.09 11.55 -5.96
C THR A 92 -19.88 12.62 -7.04
N VAL A 93 -18.63 12.92 -7.39
CA VAL A 93 -18.31 13.92 -8.42
C VAL A 93 -18.90 13.53 -9.78
N ASN A 94 -18.77 12.27 -10.19
CA ASN A 94 -19.32 11.79 -11.45
C ASN A 94 -20.85 11.83 -11.47
N SER A 95 -21.51 11.50 -10.35
CA SER A 95 -22.96 11.59 -10.26
C SER A 95 -23.43 13.04 -10.43
N GLU A 96 -22.75 14.01 -9.82
CA GLU A 96 -23.05 15.43 -9.98
C GLU A 96 -22.78 15.92 -11.41
N ALA A 97 -21.65 15.53 -11.99
CA ALA A 97 -21.31 15.90 -13.37
C ALA A 97 -22.34 15.35 -14.37
N LYS A 98 -22.79 14.10 -14.19
CA LYS A 98 -23.88 13.52 -14.99
C LYS A 98 -25.18 14.28 -14.82
N VAL A 99 -25.54 14.67 -13.60
CA VAL A 99 -26.73 15.50 -13.34
C VAL A 99 -26.62 16.85 -14.06
N ARG A 100 -25.46 17.52 -14.00
CA ARG A 100 -25.24 18.78 -14.72
C ARG A 100 -25.33 18.63 -16.24
N GLN A 101 -24.87 17.49 -16.78
CA GLN A 101 -24.94 17.20 -18.20
C GLN A 101 -26.36 16.84 -18.66
N SER A 102 -27.09 16.05 -17.85
CA SER A 102 -28.45 15.61 -18.18
C SER A 102 -29.49 16.70 -17.96
N THR A 103 -29.24 17.60 -17.00
CA THR A 103 -30.00 18.83 -16.86
C THR A 103 -29.64 19.69 -18.04
N THR A 104 -30.42 19.57 -19.11
CA THR A 104 -30.34 20.41 -20.31
C THR A 104 -30.08 21.84 -19.86
N SER A 105 -28.96 22.41 -20.27
CA SER A 105 -28.60 23.79 -19.95
C SER A 105 -29.83 24.66 -20.19
N LEU A 106 -30.34 25.31 -19.14
CA LEU A 106 -31.41 26.29 -19.28
C LEU A 106 -30.84 27.38 -20.18
N VAL A 107 -31.19 27.36 -21.46
CA VAL A 107 -30.79 28.41 -22.39
C VAL A 107 -31.52 29.67 -21.94
N LEU A 108 -30.87 30.47 -21.10
CA LEU A 108 -31.41 31.74 -20.55
C LEU A 108 -31.82 32.71 -21.67
N GLY A 109 -31.27 32.51 -22.86
CA GLY A 109 -31.68 33.17 -24.09
C GLY A 109 -30.66 32.92 -25.19
N LYS A 110 -31.08 33.09 -26.44
CA LYS A 110 -30.17 33.13 -27.58
C LYS A 110 -29.67 34.57 -27.71
N ALA A 111 -28.43 34.84 -27.29
CA ALA A 111 -27.86 36.17 -27.42
C ALA A 111 -27.63 36.50 -28.91
N LYS A 112 -28.22 37.60 -29.38
CA LYS A 112 -27.91 38.19 -30.69
C LYS A 112 -26.88 39.29 -30.46
N VAL A 113 -25.75 39.25 -31.18
CA VAL A 113 -24.82 40.38 -31.23
C VAL A 113 -25.51 41.48 -32.03
N MET A 114 -25.97 42.53 -31.35
CA MET A 114 -26.62 43.66 -31.99
C MET A 114 -25.59 44.68 -32.47
N GLY A 115 -25.74 45.12 -33.72
CA GLY A 115 -25.04 46.28 -34.27
C GLY A 115 -25.62 47.59 -33.72
N TYR A 116 -24.99 48.71 -34.08
CA TYR A 116 -25.40 50.04 -33.60
C TYR A 116 -26.83 50.40 -34.02
N GLU A 117 -27.21 50.08 -35.26
CA GLU A 117 -28.55 50.35 -35.80
C GLU A 117 -29.63 49.56 -35.04
N GLU A 118 -29.35 48.29 -34.72
CA GLU A 118 -30.28 47.43 -33.98
C GLU A 118 -30.46 47.87 -32.51
N LEU A 119 -29.42 48.47 -31.92
CA LEU A 119 -29.49 49.05 -30.58
C LEU A 119 -30.42 50.27 -30.52
N ILE A 120 -30.37 51.14 -31.54
CA ILE A 120 -31.25 52.31 -31.63
C ILE A 120 -32.71 51.86 -31.79
N GLU A 121 -32.99 50.92 -32.70
CA GLU A 121 -34.36 50.40 -32.88
C GLU A 121 -34.93 49.76 -31.60
N ALA A 122 -34.10 49.04 -30.85
CA ALA A 122 -34.50 48.42 -29.59
C ALA A 122 -34.82 49.47 -28.50
N GLN A 123 -34.04 50.56 -28.43
CA GLN A 123 -34.30 51.67 -27.51
C GLN A 123 -35.61 52.39 -27.85
N GLU A 124 -35.85 52.67 -29.14
CA GLU A 124 -37.11 53.28 -29.58
C GLU A 124 -38.33 52.41 -29.26
N LYS A 125 -38.24 51.09 -29.43
CA LYS A 125 -39.31 50.15 -29.08
C LYS A 125 -39.59 50.09 -27.58
N ARG A 126 -38.57 50.23 -26.72
CA ARG A 126 -38.77 50.33 -25.27
C ARG A 126 -39.42 51.64 -24.88
N ALA A 127 -38.93 52.77 -25.37
CA ALA A 127 -39.50 54.08 -25.07
C ALA A 127 -40.98 54.16 -25.45
N LYS A 128 -41.39 53.56 -26.58
CA LYS A 128 -42.80 53.46 -26.99
C LYS A 128 -43.64 52.58 -26.05
N LYS A 129 -43.08 51.48 -25.54
CA LYS A 129 -43.76 50.59 -24.59
C LYS A 129 -43.92 51.21 -23.21
N ASP A 130 -42.91 51.93 -22.72
CA ASP A 130 -42.93 52.54 -21.39
C ASP A 130 -43.79 53.82 -21.34
N ALA A 131 -44.10 54.39 -22.52
CA ALA A 131 -45.02 55.52 -22.67
C ALA A 131 -46.50 55.10 -22.84
N THR A 132 -46.82 53.81 -22.77
CA THR A 132 -48.18 53.24 -22.87
C THR A 132 -48.57 52.60 -21.54
#